data_AF-W0Z9B5-F1
#
_entry.id   AF-W0Z9B5-F1
#
_cell.length_a   1.000
_cell.length_b   1.000
_cell.length_c   1.000
_cell.angle_alpha   90.00
_cell.angle_beta   90.00
_cell.angle_gamma   90.00
#
_symmetry.space_group_name_H-M   'P 1'
#
loop_
_entity.id
_entity.type
_entity.pdbx_description
1 polymer ?
#
loop_
_entity_poly.entity_id
_entity_poly.type
_entity_poly.pdbx_seq_one_letter_code
_entity_poly.pdbx_strand_id
1 'polypeptide(L)'
;MDPAAPDDRRRRRLLITTIAGGLVLLLLVGVGVYGLLRGPAPRTDTTPAVPSVPSATSTPAGPDGQGPVAVPQTSGPEAFARAVAVALFTWDTTSGYQAVDYAQMLADVAADEEADALAGDVRAYLPSPQAWAELRQYQTRQWLTIDTAVIPETWETAVAQAAPGQIPAGSVAYTIEGTRHRDGTWGTEPVEASRPVTFTVFIVCTPTVTDRGIIGRSCELLRLSQLDNPLR
;
A
#
# COMPACT_ATOMS: atom_id res chain seq x y z
N MET A 1 0.53 -42.75 49.22
CA MET A 1 0.00 -41.40 49.52
C MET A 1 1.18 -40.55 49.93
N ASP A 2 1.68 -39.69 49.04
CA ASP A 2 2.81 -38.78 49.29
C ASP A 2 2.31 -37.33 49.13
N PRO A 3 2.39 -36.47 50.16
CA PRO A 3 1.94 -35.09 50.08
C PRO A 3 3.14 -34.12 50.04
N ALA A 4 3.68 -33.84 48.85
CA ALA A 4 4.68 -32.77 48.67
C ALA A 4 4.65 -32.21 47.24
N ALA A 5 3.60 -31.47 46.89
CA ALA A 5 3.52 -30.79 45.59
C ALA A 5 2.81 -29.41 45.50
N PRO A 6 2.36 -28.73 46.58
CA PRO A 6 1.77 -27.39 46.43
C PRO A 6 2.77 -26.21 46.54
N ASP A 7 3.86 -26.31 47.31
CA ASP A 7 4.71 -25.14 47.62
C ASP A 7 5.62 -24.69 46.46
N ASP A 8 6.06 -25.61 45.62
CA ASP A 8 7.05 -25.34 44.58
C ASP A 8 6.46 -24.54 43.40
N ARG A 9 5.19 -24.78 43.07
CA ARG A 9 4.45 -24.00 42.05
C ARG A 9 4.20 -22.56 42.49
N ARG A 10 3.98 -22.33 43.78
CA ARG A 10 3.66 -20.99 44.30
C ARG A 10 4.91 -20.11 44.32
N ARG A 11 6.06 -20.67 44.72
CA ARG A 11 7.38 -20.01 44.61
C ARG A 11 7.76 -19.70 43.17
N ARG A 12 7.54 -20.64 42.24
CA ARG A 12 7.85 -20.43 40.82
C ARG A 12 6.99 -19.34 40.17
N ARG A 13 5.70 -19.23 40.53
CA ARG A 13 4.82 -18.15 40.06
C ARG A 13 5.25 -16.78 40.59
N LEU A 14 5.61 -16.69 41.88
CA LEU A 14 6.09 -15.44 42.49
C LEU A 14 7.39 -14.93 41.83
N LEU A 15 8.33 -15.83 41.52
CA LEU A 15 9.57 -15.48 40.81
C LEU A 15 9.33 -14.98 39.38
N ILE A 16 8.38 -15.57 38.65
CA ILE A 16 8.05 -15.12 37.28
C ILE A 16 7.41 -13.74 37.32
N THR A 17 6.51 -13.47 38.27
CA THR A 17 5.85 -12.17 38.39
C THR A 17 6.82 -11.05 38.77
N THR A 18 7.82 -11.31 39.61
CA THR A 18 8.81 -10.30 40.00
C THR A 18 9.77 -9.98 38.85
N ILE A 19 10.21 -10.99 38.09
CA ILE A 19 11.08 -10.79 36.92
C ILE A 19 10.34 -10.02 35.82
N ALA A 20 9.09 -10.40 35.52
CA ALA A 20 8.28 -9.72 34.50
C ALA A 20 8.00 -8.25 34.88
N GLY A 21 7.67 -7.98 36.16
CA GLY A 21 7.46 -6.62 36.64
C GLY A 21 8.72 -5.75 36.59
N GLY A 22 9.88 -6.31 36.95
CA GLY A 22 11.17 -5.60 36.86
C GLY A 22 11.54 -5.22 35.43
N LEU A 23 11.26 -6.09 34.46
CA LEU A 23 11.55 -5.88 33.05
C LEU A 23 10.68 -4.75 32.44
N VAL A 24 9.40 -4.71 32.79
CA VAL A 24 8.48 -3.64 32.36
C VAL A 24 8.88 -2.29 32.95
N LEU A 25 9.26 -2.24 34.22
CA LEU A 25 9.69 -1.00 34.86
C LEU A 25 10.98 -0.45 34.22
N LEU A 26 11.94 -1.32 33.89
CA LEU A 26 13.17 -0.93 33.18
C LEU A 26 12.89 -0.38 31.78
N LEU A 27 11.95 -0.97 31.04
CA LEU A 27 11.54 -0.49 29.72
C LEU A 27 10.89 0.91 29.80
N LEU A 28 10.04 1.15 30.79
CA LEU A 28 9.38 2.45 30.98
C LEU A 28 10.39 3.55 31.35
N VAL A 29 11.37 3.26 32.21
CA VAL A 29 12.45 4.19 32.56
C VAL A 29 13.32 4.50 31.33
N GLY A 30 13.62 3.50 30.49
CA GLY A 30 14.38 3.68 29.25
C GLY A 30 13.68 4.60 28.24
N VAL A 31 12.37 4.41 28.03
CA VAL A 31 11.57 5.23 27.10
C VAL A 31 11.44 6.67 27.61
N GLY A 32 11.25 6.87 28.92
CA GLY A 32 11.14 8.20 29.53
C GLY A 32 12.42 9.04 29.39
N VAL A 33 13.59 8.44 29.59
CA VAL A 33 14.88 9.14 29.43
C VAL A 33 15.20 9.40 27.95
N TYR A 34 14.82 8.49 27.05
CA TYR A 34 15.07 8.66 25.61
C TYR A 34 14.17 9.73 24.96
N GLY A 35 12.95 9.91 25.46
CA GLY A 35 12.03 10.97 25.00
C GLY A 35 12.46 12.39 25.39
N LEU A 36 13.18 12.55 26.52
CA LEU A 36 13.66 13.85 27.01
C LEU A 36 14.94 14.34 26.31
N LEU A 37 15.73 13.44 25.72
CA LEU A 37 16.99 13.78 25.03
C LEU A 37 16.80 14.22 23.56
N ARG A 38 15.62 13.99 22.96
CA ARG A 38 15.28 14.47 21.62
C ARG A 38 14.19 15.54 21.70
N GLY A 39 14.59 16.75 22.05
CA GLY A 39 13.72 17.92 21.98
C GLY A 39 13.18 18.19 20.55
N PRO A 40 12.12 18.99 20.42
CA PRO A 40 11.47 19.23 19.13
C PRO A 40 12.38 20.07 18.20
N ALA A 41 12.63 19.59 16.98
CA ALA A 41 13.37 20.35 15.98
C ALA A 41 12.49 21.45 15.34
N PRO A 42 13.04 22.66 15.07
CA PRO A 42 12.29 23.76 14.49
C PRO A 42 12.10 23.59 12.98
N ARG A 43 10.93 24.02 12.48
CA ARG A 43 10.64 24.15 11.04
C ARG A 43 11.47 25.27 10.44
N THR A 44 12.14 24.99 9.33
CA THR A 44 12.74 26.01 8.47
C THR A 44 11.92 26.10 7.20
N ASP A 45 11.29 27.26 6.99
CA ASP A 45 10.69 27.65 5.72
C ASP A 45 11.82 27.95 4.72
N THR A 46 11.78 27.34 3.54
CA THR A 46 12.55 27.82 2.38
C THR A 46 11.84 27.45 1.08
N THR A 47 11.23 28.45 0.45
CA THR A 47 10.89 28.45 -0.99
C THR A 47 12.14 28.81 -1.78
N PRO A 48 12.49 28.08 -2.87
CA PRO A 48 12.60 28.77 -4.16
C PRO A 48 12.34 27.95 -5.45
N ALA A 49 11.65 28.64 -6.38
CA ALA A 49 11.85 28.77 -7.84
C ALA A 49 11.83 27.54 -8.79
N VAL A 50 10.94 27.67 -9.80
CA VAL A 50 10.79 26.85 -11.02
C VAL A 50 11.89 27.15 -12.05
N PRO A 51 12.42 26.13 -12.75
CA PRO A 51 12.61 26.29 -14.19
C PRO A 51 12.23 25.07 -15.07
N SER A 52 11.57 25.43 -16.18
CA SER A 52 11.41 24.84 -17.53
C SER A 52 11.96 23.46 -17.92
N VAL A 53 11.10 22.73 -18.64
CA VAL A 53 11.22 21.39 -19.25
C VAL A 53 12.05 21.39 -20.55
N PRO A 54 12.78 20.29 -20.84
CA PRO A 54 12.91 19.78 -22.20
C PRO A 54 12.30 18.37 -22.33
N SER A 55 11.57 18.14 -23.42
CA SER A 55 11.01 16.85 -23.80
C SER A 55 12.12 15.84 -24.09
N ALA A 56 12.06 14.67 -23.44
CA ALA A 56 12.83 13.48 -23.82
C ALA A 56 11.99 12.22 -23.54
N THR A 57 12.04 11.30 -24.49
CA THR A 57 11.43 9.96 -24.49
C THR A 57 11.64 9.25 -23.14
N SER A 58 10.56 8.89 -22.47
CA SER A 58 10.57 8.32 -21.12
C SER A 58 10.98 6.84 -21.13
N THR A 59 12.23 6.57 -20.79
CA THR A 59 12.56 5.37 -20.01
C THR A 59 11.88 5.50 -18.65
N PRO A 60 11.29 4.45 -18.03
CA PRO A 60 10.70 4.60 -16.69
C PRO A 60 11.83 4.92 -15.71
N ALA A 61 11.92 6.19 -15.27
CA ALA A 61 12.70 6.54 -14.10
C ALA A 61 12.04 5.85 -12.90
N GLY A 62 12.84 5.16 -12.07
CA GLY A 62 12.37 4.71 -10.77
C GLY A 62 11.86 5.90 -9.94
N PRO A 63 11.10 5.66 -8.86
CA PRO A 63 10.60 6.76 -8.03
C PRO A 63 11.81 7.55 -7.46
N ASP A 64 11.97 8.78 -7.93
CA ASP A 64 12.99 9.72 -7.46
C ASP A 64 12.54 10.33 -6.12
N GLY A 65 12.66 9.59 -5.01
CA GLY A 65 12.39 10.11 -3.66
C GLY A 65 11.03 10.76 -3.46
N GLN A 66 10.12 10.60 -4.42
CA GLN A 66 8.83 11.25 -4.45
C GLN A 66 7.90 10.47 -3.51
N GLY A 67 7.31 11.20 -2.57
CA GLY A 67 6.34 10.65 -1.66
C GLY A 67 5.10 10.10 -2.37
N PRO A 68 4.11 9.61 -1.60
CA PRO A 68 2.81 9.20 -2.11
C PRO A 68 2.22 10.23 -3.10
N VAL A 69 1.97 9.80 -4.35
CA VAL A 69 1.29 10.58 -5.40
C VAL A 69 -0.16 10.10 -5.57
N ALA A 70 -1.12 11.01 -5.38
CA ALA A 70 -2.55 10.72 -5.51
C ALA A 70 -2.87 10.03 -6.85
N VAL A 71 -3.77 9.04 -6.82
CA VAL A 71 -4.21 8.33 -8.03
C VAL A 71 -4.96 9.30 -8.93
N PRO A 72 -4.48 9.56 -10.16
CA PRO A 72 -5.15 10.47 -11.07
C PRO A 72 -6.56 9.98 -11.41
N GLN A 73 -7.54 10.87 -11.29
CA GLN A 73 -8.88 10.69 -11.82
C GLN A 73 -8.83 10.87 -13.34
N THR A 74 -8.42 9.80 -14.04
CA THR A 74 -8.22 9.81 -15.50
C THR A 74 -9.55 9.70 -16.26
N SER A 75 -9.53 10.05 -17.56
CA SER A 75 -10.74 10.13 -18.39
C SER A 75 -11.37 8.79 -18.78
N GLY A 76 -10.86 7.64 -18.32
CA GLY A 76 -11.38 6.34 -18.71
C GLY A 76 -11.05 5.19 -17.74
N PRO A 77 -11.84 4.11 -17.79
CA PRO A 77 -11.75 2.99 -16.84
C PRO A 77 -10.39 2.27 -16.88
N GLU A 78 -9.87 1.97 -18.07
CA GLU A 78 -8.56 1.30 -18.19
C GLU A 78 -7.41 2.17 -17.66
N ALA A 79 -7.42 3.47 -17.98
CA ALA A 79 -6.41 4.41 -17.52
C ALA A 79 -6.43 4.55 -15.99
N PHE A 80 -7.62 4.54 -15.38
CA PHE A 80 -7.77 4.55 -13.93
C PHE A 80 -7.26 3.24 -13.30
N ALA A 81 -7.61 2.08 -13.86
CA ALA A 81 -7.11 0.79 -13.39
C ALA A 81 -5.57 0.70 -13.46
N ARG A 82 -4.96 1.21 -14.54
CA ARG A 82 -3.49 1.32 -14.67
C ARG A 82 -2.89 2.27 -13.63
N ALA A 83 -3.53 3.41 -13.37
CA ALA A 83 -3.08 4.34 -12.35
C ALA A 83 -3.10 3.73 -10.94
N VAL A 84 -4.16 3.01 -10.59
CA VAL A 84 -4.25 2.23 -9.35
C VAL A 84 -3.12 1.18 -9.27
N ALA A 85 -2.89 0.44 -10.35
CA ALA A 85 -1.82 -0.56 -10.42
C ALA A 85 -0.43 0.05 -10.22
N VAL A 86 -0.13 1.20 -10.82
CA VAL A 86 1.13 1.93 -10.59
C VAL A 86 1.24 2.37 -9.13
N ALA A 87 0.18 2.96 -8.57
CA ALA A 87 0.17 3.46 -7.19
C ALA A 87 0.34 2.33 -6.14
N LEU A 88 -0.23 1.15 -6.38
CA LEU A 88 -0.06 -0.03 -5.53
C LEU A 88 1.41 -0.47 -5.37
N PHE A 89 2.19 -0.32 -6.45
CA PHE A 89 3.54 -0.87 -6.51
C PHE A 89 4.64 0.18 -6.39
N THR A 90 4.30 1.47 -6.50
CA THR A 90 5.27 2.57 -6.46
C THR A 90 5.41 3.08 -5.05
N TRP A 91 6.51 2.70 -4.41
CA TRP A 91 6.87 3.20 -3.08
C TRP A 91 8.37 3.25 -2.88
N ASP A 92 8.77 4.15 -1.99
CA ASP A 92 10.16 4.40 -1.63
C ASP A 92 10.29 4.45 -0.10
N THR A 93 11.18 3.64 0.47
CA THR A 93 11.43 3.61 1.92
C THR A 93 12.29 4.78 2.42
N THR A 94 12.93 5.51 1.49
CA THR A 94 13.81 6.67 1.73
C THR A 94 13.07 8.00 1.69
N SER A 95 11.83 8.04 1.18
CA SER A 95 11.04 9.28 1.02
C SER A 95 10.52 9.89 2.33
N GLY A 96 10.75 9.24 3.48
CA GLY A 96 10.29 9.67 4.80
C GLY A 96 8.87 9.21 5.17
N TYR A 97 8.13 8.65 4.21
CA TYR A 97 6.80 8.10 4.40
C TYR A 97 6.83 6.64 4.91
N GLN A 98 5.70 6.18 5.43
CA GLN A 98 5.45 4.80 5.82
C GLN A 98 4.52 4.12 4.81
N ALA A 99 4.48 2.77 4.83
CA ALA A 99 3.58 1.99 3.97
C ALA A 99 2.12 2.46 4.03
N VAL A 100 1.65 2.87 5.23
CA VAL A 100 0.26 3.33 5.41
C VAL A 100 -0.05 4.61 4.63
N ASP A 101 0.94 5.50 4.44
CA ASP A 101 0.73 6.74 3.68
C ASP A 101 0.50 6.42 2.19
N TYR A 102 1.15 5.39 1.66
CA TYR A 102 0.88 4.91 0.31
C TYR A 102 -0.48 4.21 0.20
N ALA A 103 -0.92 3.52 1.27
CA ALA A 103 -2.26 2.94 1.33
C ALA A 103 -3.36 4.00 1.27
N GLN A 104 -3.15 5.17 1.89
CA GLN A 104 -4.14 6.25 1.92
C GLN A 104 -4.51 6.73 0.52
N MET A 105 -3.55 6.85 -0.41
CA MET A 105 -3.84 7.27 -1.79
C MET A 105 -4.83 6.36 -2.52
N LEU A 106 -4.86 5.07 -2.16
CA LEU A 106 -5.81 4.11 -2.71
C LEU A 106 -7.15 4.14 -1.98
N ALA A 107 -7.12 4.45 -0.68
CA ALA A 107 -8.34 4.68 0.09
C ALA A 107 -9.07 5.95 -0.39
N ASP A 108 -8.34 6.99 -0.81
CA ASP A 108 -8.90 8.25 -1.32
C ASP A 108 -9.71 8.08 -2.62
N VAL A 109 -9.54 6.96 -3.32
CA VAL A 109 -10.28 6.63 -4.54
C VAL A 109 -11.16 5.39 -4.38
N ALA A 110 -11.34 4.91 -3.15
CA ALA A 110 -12.21 3.79 -2.85
C ALA A 110 -13.68 4.18 -3.07
N ALA A 111 -14.50 3.24 -3.53
CA ALA A 111 -15.95 3.38 -3.42
C ALA A 111 -16.33 3.23 -1.94
N ASP A 112 -17.21 4.12 -1.45
CA ASP A 112 -17.62 4.17 -0.05
C ASP A 112 -18.13 2.81 0.47
N GLU A 113 -18.90 2.09 -0.34
CA GLU A 113 -19.50 0.80 0.06
C GLU A 113 -18.49 -0.35 0.17
N GLU A 114 -17.34 -0.25 -0.50
CA GLU A 114 -16.31 -1.30 -0.55
C GLU A 114 -15.04 -0.94 0.25
N ALA A 115 -14.97 0.25 0.85
CA ALA A 115 -13.77 0.79 1.48
C ALA A 115 -13.13 -0.16 2.51
N ASP A 116 -13.93 -0.82 3.35
CA ASP A 116 -13.43 -1.77 4.37
C ASP A 116 -12.79 -3.01 3.74
N ALA A 117 -13.44 -3.59 2.73
CA ALA A 117 -12.96 -4.77 2.03
C ALA A 117 -11.69 -4.44 1.24
N LEU A 118 -11.71 -3.30 0.53
CA LEU A 118 -10.57 -2.80 -0.22
C LEU A 118 -9.36 -2.50 0.68
N ALA A 119 -9.56 -1.96 1.89
CA ALA A 119 -8.47 -1.75 2.84
C ALA A 119 -7.78 -3.07 3.24
N GLY A 120 -8.56 -4.16 3.30
CA GLY A 120 -8.04 -5.53 3.42
C GLY A 120 -7.16 -5.92 2.23
N ASP A 121 -7.68 -5.74 1.02
CA ASP A 121 -6.98 -6.10 -0.21
C ASP A 121 -5.67 -5.30 -0.35
N VAL A 122 -5.70 -3.97 -0.21
CA VAL A 122 -4.52 -3.07 -0.31
C VAL A 122 -3.43 -3.47 0.68
N ARG A 123 -3.79 -3.82 1.91
CA ARG A 123 -2.82 -4.25 2.94
C ARG A 123 -2.08 -5.53 2.53
N ALA A 124 -2.67 -6.38 1.70
CA ALA A 124 -2.00 -7.58 1.19
C ALA A 124 -0.92 -7.27 0.13
N TYR A 125 -0.96 -6.10 -0.50
CA TYR A 125 0.04 -5.66 -1.49
C TYR A 125 1.23 -4.91 -0.86
N LEU A 126 0.99 -4.21 0.25
CA LEU A 126 1.99 -3.35 0.87
C LEU A 126 2.84 -4.09 1.91
N PRO A 127 4.13 -3.73 2.08
CA PRO A 127 4.93 -4.29 3.16
C PRO A 127 4.32 -4.02 4.53
N SER A 128 4.41 -5.00 5.45
CA SER A 128 4.06 -4.78 6.85
C SER A 128 4.98 -3.71 7.48
N PRO A 129 4.60 -3.05 8.59
CA PRO A 129 5.46 -2.07 9.24
C PRO A 129 6.86 -2.61 9.62
N GLN A 130 6.93 -3.88 10.04
CA GLN A 130 8.21 -4.53 10.31
C GLN A 130 9.03 -4.73 9.02
N ALA A 131 8.41 -5.28 7.97
CA ALA A 131 9.08 -5.47 6.68
C ALA A 131 9.54 -4.13 6.09
N TRP A 132 8.76 -3.07 6.25
CA TRP A 132 9.13 -1.71 5.84
C TRP A 132 10.38 -1.20 6.56
N ALA A 133 10.47 -1.42 7.88
CA ALA A 133 11.63 -1.04 8.67
C ALA A 133 12.90 -1.80 8.25
N GLU A 134 12.77 -3.07 7.88
CA GLU A 134 13.86 -3.88 7.33
C GLU A 134 14.27 -3.39 5.94
N LEU A 135 13.31 -3.19 5.03
CA LEU A 135 13.56 -2.69 3.66
C LEU A 135 14.22 -1.30 3.64
N ARG A 136 13.91 -0.44 4.61
CA ARG A 136 14.53 0.87 4.77
C ARG A 136 16.03 0.80 5.02
N GLN A 137 16.53 -0.24 5.70
CA GLN A 137 17.97 -0.42 5.92
C GLN A 137 18.73 -0.62 4.60
N TYR A 138 18.04 -1.16 3.60
CA TYR A 138 18.54 -1.38 2.25
C TYR A 138 18.11 -0.28 1.28
N GLN A 139 17.56 0.83 1.76
CA GLN A 139 17.08 1.94 0.91
C GLN A 139 16.16 1.46 -0.22
N THR A 140 15.31 0.47 0.07
CA THR A 140 14.57 -0.23 -0.98
C THR A 140 13.53 0.67 -1.61
N ARG A 141 13.44 0.63 -2.95
CA ARG A 141 12.35 1.22 -3.71
C ARG A 141 11.69 0.16 -4.58
N GLN A 142 10.42 0.39 -4.93
CA GLN A 142 9.66 -0.50 -5.79
C GLN A 142 8.85 0.32 -6.79
N TRP A 143 8.71 -0.22 -8.00
CA TRP A 143 7.78 0.28 -9.01
C TRP A 143 7.25 -0.86 -9.87
N LEU A 144 6.30 -0.54 -10.74
CA LEU A 144 5.70 -1.47 -11.69
C LEU A 144 5.82 -0.92 -13.10
N THR A 145 6.28 -1.77 -14.01
CA THR A 145 6.09 -1.57 -15.45
C THR A 145 4.90 -2.44 -15.87
N ILE A 146 3.84 -1.81 -16.39
CA ILE A 146 2.65 -2.53 -16.85
C ILE A 146 2.88 -2.99 -18.29
N ASP A 147 2.72 -4.29 -18.53
CA ASP A 147 2.81 -4.89 -19.86
C ASP A 147 1.44 -4.87 -20.53
N THR A 148 0.39 -5.33 -19.83
CA THR A 148 -0.98 -5.41 -20.35
C THR A 148 -2.02 -5.00 -19.29
N ALA A 149 -3.16 -4.51 -19.76
CA ALA A 149 -4.36 -4.29 -18.95
C ALA A 149 -5.57 -4.67 -19.82
N VAL A 150 -6.24 -5.76 -19.48
CA VAL A 150 -7.32 -6.33 -20.31
C VAL A 150 -8.52 -6.71 -19.45
N ILE A 151 -9.72 -6.62 -20.02
CA ILE A 151 -10.92 -7.15 -19.37
C ILE A 151 -10.86 -8.68 -19.50
N PRO A 152 -10.87 -9.45 -18.39
CA PRO A 152 -10.78 -10.91 -18.47
C PRO A 152 -12.06 -11.49 -19.09
N GLU A 153 -11.93 -12.59 -19.84
CA GLU A 153 -13.04 -13.18 -20.60
C GLU A 153 -14.18 -13.62 -19.67
N THR A 154 -13.85 -14.07 -18.47
CA THR A 154 -14.84 -14.46 -17.46
C THR A 154 -15.61 -13.29 -16.85
N TRP A 155 -15.21 -12.04 -17.05
CA TRP A 155 -15.93 -10.88 -16.51
C TRP A 155 -17.37 -10.82 -17.02
N GLU A 156 -17.59 -11.04 -18.32
CA GLU A 156 -18.94 -11.04 -18.89
C GLU A 156 -19.80 -12.15 -18.28
N THR A 157 -19.21 -13.31 -18.02
CA THR A 157 -19.88 -14.43 -17.36
C THR A 157 -20.22 -14.09 -15.91
N ALA A 158 -19.31 -13.46 -15.17
CA ALA A 158 -19.53 -13.01 -13.80
C ALA A 158 -20.68 -11.99 -13.73
N VAL A 159 -20.73 -11.05 -14.67
CA VAL A 159 -21.84 -10.07 -14.77
C VAL A 159 -23.16 -10.76 -15.09
N ALA A 160 -23.19 -11.72 -16.01
CA ALA A 160 -24.40 -12.45 -16.37
C ALA A 160 -24.94 -13.35 -15.25
N GLN A 161 -24.06 -13.85 -14.37
CA GLN A 161 -24.41 -14.72 -13.25
C GLN A 161 -24.71 -13.96 -11.95
N ALA A 162 -24.37 -12.68 -11.87
CA ALA A 162 -24.59 -11.87 -10.69
C ALA A 162 -26.09 -11.69 -10.40
N ALA A 163 -26.45 -11.78 -9.12
CA ALA A 163 -27.79 -11.41 -8.68
C ALA A 163 -28.04 -9.90 -8.93
N PRO A 164 -29.29 -9.47 -9.14
CA PRO A 164 -29.60 -8.04 -9.32
C PRO A 164 -29.01 -7.19 -8.18
N GLY A 165 -28.21 -6.19 -8.53
CA GLY A 165 -27.55 -5.28 -7.58
C GLY A 165 -26.29 -5.84 -6.91
N GLN A 166 -25.88 -7.08 -7.19
CA GLN A 166 -24.64 -7.65 -6.66
C GLN A 166 -23.39 -7.00 -7.27
N ILE A 167 -23.44 -6.63 -8.54
CA ILE A 167 -22.39 -5.86 -9.22
C ILE A 167 -22.97 -4.48 -9.53
N PRO A 168 -22.37 -3.38 -9.02
CA PRO A 168 -22.82 -2.04 -9.31
C PRO A 168 -22.88 -1.73 -10.81
N ALA A 169 -23.83 -0.90 -11.21
CA ALA A 169 -23.93 -0.46 -12.60
C ALA A 169 -22.69 0.39 -12.96
N GLY A 170 -22.07 0.09 -14.11
CA GLY A 170 -20.84 0.75 -14.54
C GLY A 170 -19.56 0.10 -13.99
N SER A 171 -19.65 -1.05 -13.32
CA SER A 171 -18.48 -1.82 -12.91
C SER A 171 -17.78 -2.51 -14.07
N VAL A 172 -16.45 -2.60 -13.96
CA VAL A 172 -15.58 -3.33 -14.89
C VAL A 172 -14.35 -3.85 -14.15
N ALA A 173 -13.84 -5.00 -14.60
CA ALA A 173 -12.60 -5.58 -14.09
C ALA A 173 -11.50 -5.50 -15.15
N TYR A 174 -10.28 -5.13 -14.74
CA TYR A 174 -9.08 -5.22 -15.57
C TYR A 174 -8.06 -6.13 -14.92
N THR A 175 -7.66 -7.19 -15.62
CA THR A 175 -6.48 -7.97 -15.28
C THR A 175 -5.25 -7.27 -15.81
N ILE A 176 -4.36 -6.94 -14.88
CA ILE A 176 -3.06 -6.29 -15.10
C ILE A 176 -2.00 -7.37 -15.14
N GLU A 177 -1.16 -7.35 -16.16
CA GLU A 177 0.11 -8.06 -16.18
C GLU A 177 1.23 -7.04 -16.24
N GLY A 178 2.28 -7.26 -15.47
CA GLY A 178 3.41 -6.35 -15.45
C GLY A 178 4.64 -6.96 -14.81
N THR A 179 5.70 -6.17 -14.77
CA THR A 179 6.95 -6.49 -14.09
C THR A 179 7.13 -5.57 -12.89
N ARG A 180 7.14 -6.17 -11.70
CA ARG A 180 7.52 -5.50 -10.46
C ARG A 180 9.03 -5.40 -10.39
N HIS A 181 9.53 -4.20 -10.24
CA HIS A 181 10.94 -3.91 -10.03
C HIS A 181 11.18 -3.49 -8.59
N ARG A 182 12.32 -3.89 -8.05
CA ARG A 182 12.86 -3.36 -6.80
C ARG A 182 14.34 -3.06 -6.98
N ASP A 183 14.77 -1.97 -6.38
CA ASP A 183 16.19 -1.68 -6.20
C ASP A 183 16.47 -1.33 -4.74
N GLY A 184 17.76 -1.30 -4.40
CA GLY A 184 18.23 -0.94 -3.08
C GLY A 184 19.74 -1.09 -2.99
N THR A 185 20.26 -1.07 -1.76
CA THR A 185 21.69 -1.19 -1.47
C THR A 185 21.95 -2.31 -0.48
N TRP A 186 22.89 -3.21 -0.78
CA TRP A 186 23.46 -4.15 0.19
C TRP A 186 24.83 -3.63 0.63
N GLY A 187 24.91 -3.07 1.84
CA GLY A 187 26.09 -2.30 2.24
C GLY A 187 26.21 -1.04 1.38
N THR A 188 27.22 -0.98 0.51
CA THR A 188 27.41 0.10 -0.47
C THR A 188 27.12 -0.33 -1.91
N GLU A 189 26.78 -1.60 -2.14
CA GLU A 189 26.58 -2.14 -3.48
C GLU A 189 25.10 -2.02 -3.89
N PRO A 190 24.79 -1.46 -5.07
CA PRO A 190 23.43 -1.43 -5.57
C PRO A 190 22.99 -2.85 -5.97
N VAL A 191 21.74 -3.18 -5.66
CA VAL A 191 21.12 -4.46 -6.00
C VAL A 191 19.73 -4.22 -6.60
N GLU A 192 19.38 -5.04 -7.61
CA GLU A 192 18.10 -4.95 -8.31
C GLU A 192 17.44 -6.32 -8.42
N ALA A 193 16.12 -6.34 -8.40
CA ALA A 193 15.32 -7.54 -8.60
C ALA A 193 14.06 -7.21 -9.40
N SER A 194 13.77 -8.00 -10.42
CA SER A 194 12.56 -7.87 -11.24
C SER A 194 11.78 -9.18 -11.26
N ARG A 195 10.46 -9.12 -11.11
CA ARG A 195 9.58 -10.30 -11.13
C ARG A 195 8.26 -9.97 -11.84
N PRO A 196 7.75 -10.88 -12.69
CA PRO A 196 6.41 -10.72 -13.25
C PRO A 196 5.37 -10.77 -12.12
N VAL A 197 4.29 -10.04 -12.31
CA VAL A 197 3.12 -10.01 -11.43
C VAL A 197 1.84 -9.97 -12.25
N THR A 198 0.78 -10.56 -11.72
CA THR A 198 -0.56 -10.45 -12.32
C THR A 198 -1.64 -10.34 -11.27
N PHE A 199 -2.64 -9.49 -11.50
CA PHE A 199 -3.75 -9.26 -10.57
C PHE A 199 -4.90 -8.54 -11.27
N THR A 200 -6.09 -8.55 -10.68
CA THR A 200 -7.28 -7.90 -11.22
C THR A 200 -7.68 -6.71 -10.36
N VAL A 201 -7.97 -5.60 -11.03
CA VAL A 201 -8.48 -4.35 -10.46
C VAL A 201 -9.96 -4.23 -10.81
N PHE A 202 -10.82 -4.16 -9.81
CA PHE A 202 -12.26 -4.01 -9.98
C PHE A 202 -12.66 -2.56 -9.68
N ILE A 203 -13.31 -1.89 -10.62
CA ILE A 203 -13.67 -0.48 -10.50
C ILE A 203 -15.12 -0.27 -10.88
N VAL A 204 -15.69 0.85 -10.45
CA VAL A 204 -16.97 1.37 -10.93
C VAL A 204 -16.73 2.75 -11.52
N CYS A 205 -17.31 3.04 -12.68
CA CYS A 205 -17.25 4.36 -13.27
C CYS A 205 -18.65 4.90 -13.51
N THR A 206 -19.01 6.00 -12.84
CA THR A 206 -20.33 6.63 -12.93
C THR A 206 -20.25 7.93 -13.73
N PRO A 207 -21.32 8.31 -14.47
CA PRO A 207 -21.36 9.60 -15.15
C PRO A 207 -21.30 10.75 -14.14
N THR A 208 -20.42 11.72 -14.38
CA THR A 208 -20.38 12.95 -13.59
C THR A 208 -21.41 13.92 -14.16
N VAL A 209 -22.50 14.13 -13.41
CA VAL A 209 -23.62 15.01 -13.81
C VAL A 209 -23.49 16.35 -13.11
N THR A 210 -23.61 17.43 -13.87
CA THR A 210 -23.76 18.80 -13.35
C THR A 210 -25.11 19.38 -13.79
N ASP A 211 -25.46 20.57 -13.31
CA ASP A 211 -26.63 21.32 -13.79
C ASP A 211 -26.63 21.56 -15.31
N ARG A 212 -25.48 21.39 -15.98
CA ARG A 212 -25.29 21.54 -17.43
C ARG A 212 -25.28 20.22 -18.20
N GLY A 213 -25.54 19.09 -17.53
CA GLY A 213 -25.50 17.74 -18.11
C GLY A 213 -24.27 16.92 -17.71
N ILE A 214 -24.03 15.82 -18.42
CA ILE A 214 -22.89 14.91 -18.18
C ILE A 214 -21.61 15.55 -18.72
N ILE A 215 -20.61 15.71 -17.85
CA ILE A 215 -19.32 16.33 -18.18
C ILE A 215 -18.14 15.34 -18.25
N GLY A 216 -18.37 14.09 -17.85
CA GLY A 216 -17.33 13.06 -17.81
C GLY A 216 -17.80 11.81 -17.07
N ARG A 217 -16.83 11.01 -16.63
CA ARG A 217 -17.04 9.91 -15.69
C ARG A 217 -16.05 10.05 -14.54
N SER A 218 -16.49 9.70 -13.34
CA SER A 218 -15.63 9.50 -12.18
C SER A 218 -15.49 8.00 -11.96
N CYS A 219 -14.30 7.53 -11.60
CA CYS A 219 -14.06 6.13 -11.33
C CYS A 219 -13.60 5.94 -9.88
N GLU A 220 -14.09 4.86 -9.28
CA GLU A 220 -13.80 4.48 -7.91
C GLU A 220 -13.32 3.02 -7.88
N LEU A 221 -12.40 2.74 -6.98
CA LEU A 221 -11.83 1.42 -6.76
C LEU A 221 -12.75 0.61 -5.85
N LEU A 222 -13.22 -0.53 -6.35
CA LEU A 222 -14.07 -1.45 -5.59
C LEU A 222 -13.20 -2.43 -4.82
N ARG A 223 -12.43 -3.26 -5.54
CA ARG A 223 -11.71 -4.42 -5.00
C ARG A 223 -10.42 -4.67 -5.75
N LEU A 224 -9.52 -5.42 -5.13
CA LEU A 224 -8.36 -5.99 -5.81
C LEU A 224 -8.36 -7.50 -5.63
N SER A 225 -8.02 -8.25 -6.67
CA SER A 225 -7.74 -9.68 -6.48
C SER A 225 -6.49 -9.87 -5.64
N GLN A 226 -6.21 -11.10 -5.21
CA GLN A 226 -4.91 -11.43 -4.64
C GLN A 226 -3.82 -11.35 -5.73
N LEU A 227 -2.62 -10.93 -5.33
CA LEU A 227 -1.43 -10.94 -6.19
C LEU A 227 -1.15 -12.35 -6.73
N ASP A 228 -0.87 -12.43 -8.02
CA ASP A 228 -0.61 -13.65 -8.80
C ASP A 228 -1.80 -14.63 -8.85
N ASN A 229 -2.99 -14.14 -8.51
CA ASN A 229 -4.26 -14.88 -8.58
C ASN A 229 -5.35 -13.99 -9.21
N PRO A 230 -5.22 -13.65 -10.50
CA PRO A 230 -6.15 -12.78 -11.20
C PRO A 230 -7.43 -13.55 -11.56
N LEU A 231 -8.48 -12.79 -11.87
CA LEU A 231 -9.61 -13.29 -12.63
C LEU A 231 -9.13 -13.61 -14.06
N ARG A 232 -9.41 -14.82 -14.52
CA ARG A 232 -9.00 -15.34 -15.85
C ARG A 232 -10.22 -15.45 -16.73
#